data_AF-A0A7W4QCA6-F1
#
_entry.id   AF-A0A7W4QCA6-F1
#
_cell.length_a   1.000
_cell.length_b   1.000
_cell.length_c   1.000
_cell.angle_alpha   90.00
_cell.angle_beta   90.00
_cell.angle_gamma   90.00
#
_symmetry.space_group_name_H-M   'P 1'
#
loop_
_entity.id
_entity.type
_entity.pdbx_description
1 polymer ?
#
loop_
_entity_poly.entity_id
_entity_poly.type
_entity_poly.pdbx_seq_one_letter_code
_entity_poly.pdbx_strand_id
1 'polypeptide(L)'
;MSQHQQLKSLLQGAGLKVSLVRLKILEVLQHAECEGRGLSSRAVHAELLQANEQISLLTVRQVLCRLGACGLVARGEDALYRLIVRAVAA
;
A
#
# COMPACT_ATOMS: atom_id res chain seq x y z
N MET A 1 -1.30 -19.37 1.86
CA MET A 1 -0.08 -18.53 1.93
C MET A 1 -0.28 -17.49 3.00
N SER A 2 0.75 -17.06 3.74
CA SER A 2 0.59 -15.97 4.71
C SER A 2 0.38 -14.64 3.98
N GLN A 3 -0.45 -13.76 4.54
CA GLN A 3 -0.79 -12.44 3.96
C GLN A 3 0.45 -11.62 3.60
N HIS A 4 1.46 -11.64 4.47
CA HIS A 4 2.73 -10.95 4.27
C HIS A 4 3.54 -11.52 3.07
N GLN A 5 3.40 -12.82 2.76
CA GLN A 5 4.05 -13.43 1.60
C GLN A 5 3.38 -12.98 0.28
N GLN A 6 2.05 -12.80 0.27
CA GLN A 6 1.35 -12.25 -0.91
C GLN A 6 1.80 -10.82 -1.21
N LEU A 7 1.94 -9.96 -0.20
CA LEU A 7 2.41 -8.58 -0.40
C LEU A 7 3.85 -8.52 -0.90
N LYS A 8 4.71 -9.44 -0.45
CA LYS A 8 6.06 -9.59 -1.00
C LYS A 8 6.02 -9.98 -2.48
N SER A 9 5.19 -10.94 -2.85
CA SER A 9 5.03 -11.36 -4.25
C SER A 9 4.48 -10.24 -5.13
N LEU A 10 3.58 -9.39 -4.64
CA LEU A 10 3.10 -8.21 -5.37
C LEU A 10 4.24 -7.24 -5.68
N LEU A 11 5.08 -6.92 -4.69
CA LEU A 11 6.24 -6.06 -4.90
C LEU A 11 7.22 -6.66 -5.92
N GLN A 12 7.51 -7.96 -5.81
CA GLN A 12 8.39 -8.67 -6.73
C GLN A 12 7.82 -8.69 -8.16
N GLY A 13 6.54 -9.01 -8.31
CA GLY A 13 5.84 -9.03 -9.61
C GLY A 13 5.77 -7.66 -10.27
N ALA A 14 5.74 -6.59 -9.48
CA ALA A 14 5.80 -5.21 -9.95
C ALA A 14 7.23 -4.69 -10.21
N GLY A 15 8.26 -5.54 -10.09
CA GLY A 15 9.66 -5.15 -10.27
C GLY A 15 10.23 -4.24 -9.18
N LEU A 16 9.56 -4.15 -8.03
CA LEU A 16 9.96 -3.32 -6.91
C LEU A 16 10.80 -4.12 -5.90
N LYS A 17 11.89 -3.51 -5.41
CA LYS A 17 12.64 -4.06 -4.28
C LYS A 17 11.73 -4.17 -3.05
N VAL A 18 11.64 -5.37 -2.49
CA VAL A 18 10.96 -5.63 -1.22
C VAL A 18 11.65 -4.83 -0.13
N SER A 19 10.89 -3.96 0.55
CA SER A 19 11.36 -3.20 1.70
C SER A 19 10.26 -3.10 2.75
N LEU A 20 10.65 -2.93 4.01
CA LEU A 20 9.70 -2.87 5.13
C LEU A 20 8.68 -1.74 4.95
N VAL A 21 9.14 -0.54 4.58
CA VAL A 21 8.25 0.63 4.37
C VAL A 21 7.19 0.36 3.30
N ARG A 22 7.55 -0.29 2.18
CA ARG A 22 6.59 -0.63 1.12
C ARG A 22 5.59 -1.67 1.60
N LEU A 23 6.06 -2.69 2.31
CA LEU A 23 5.21 -3.71 2.90
C LEU A 23 4.22 -3.10 3.88
N LYS A 24 4.66 -2.25 4.80
CA LYS A 24 3.81 -1.60 5.79
C LYS A 24 2.73 -0.73 5.17
N ILE A 25 3.06 0.05 4.13
CA ILE A 25 2.07 0.84 3.39
C ILE A 25 1.06 -0.07 2.67
N LEU A 26 1.52 -1.16 2.05
CA LEU A 26 0.62 -2.13 1.40
C LEU A 26 -0.26 -2.86 2.41
N GLU A 27 0.24 -3.19 3.61
CA GLU A 27 -0.53 -3.80 4.71
C GLU A 27 -1.67 -2.88 5.16
N VAL A 28 -1.36 -1.58 5.36
CA VAL A 28 -2.36 -0.56 5.73
C VAL A 28 -3.44 -0.43 4.64
N LEU A 29 -3.03 -0.35 3.37
CA LEU A 29 -3.99 -0.26 2.26
C LEU A 29 -4.80 -1.56 2.10
N GLN A 30 -4.21 -2.72 2.35
CA GLN A 30 -4.92 -4.01 2.29
C GLN A 30 -5.98 -4.11 3.37
N HIS A 31 -5.67 -3.65 4.59
CA HIS A 31 -6.65 -3.62 5.67
C HIS A 31 -7.85 -2.72 5.32
N ALA A 32 -7.59 -1.52 4.81
CA ALA A 32 -8.64 -0.61 4.35
C ALA A 32 -9.47 -1.18 3.19
N GLU A 33 -8.82 -1.86 2.24
CA GLU A 33 -9.51 -2.53 1.13
C GLU A 33 -10.44 -3.65 1.62
N CYS A 34 -10.03 -4.44 2.63
CA CYS A 34 -10.90 -5.45 3.26
C CYS A 34 -12.17 -4.84 3.88
N GLU A 35 -12.11 -3.57 4.28
CA GLU A 35 -13.25 -2.79 4.80
C GLU A 35 -14.01 -2.05 3.70
N GLY A 36 -13.63 -2.21 2.43
CA GLY A 36 -14.27 -1.56 1.29
C GLY A 36 -13.98 -0.05 1.17
N ARG A 37 -12.92 0.44 1.81
CA ARG A 37 -12.57 1.87 1.82
C ARG A 37 -11.17 2.14 1.24
N GLY A 38 -11.00 3.32 0.67
CA GLY A 38 -9.69 3.87 0.31
C GLY A 38 -9.12 4.74 1.43
N LEU A 39 -7.82 5.03 1.38
CA LEU A 39 -7.15 5.90 2.35
C LEU A 39 -6.44 7.07 1.68
N SER A 40 -6.58 8.27 2.25
CA SER A 40 -5.71 9.39 1.87
C SER A 40 -4.27 9.15 2.34
N SER A 41 -3.29 9.83 1.75
CA SER A 41 -1.89 9.72 2.21
C SER A 41 -1.71 10.12 3.69
N ARG A 42 -2.56 11.03 4.20
CA ARG A 42 -2.57 11.42 5.61
C ARG A 42 -3.14 10.32 6.50
N ALA A 43 -4.19 9.64 6.05
CA ALA A 43 -4.77 8.52 6.78
C ALA A 43 -3.79 7.34 6.84
N VAL A 44 -3.14 6.98 5.72
CA VAL A 44 -2.08 5.96 5.71
C VAL A 44 -0.96 6.30 6.71
N HIS A 45 -0.52 7.56 6.74
CA HIS A 45 0.48 8.00 7.69
C HIS A 45 -0.01 7.90 9.15
N ALA A 46 -1.27 8.25 9.43
CA ALA A 46 -1.85 8.13 10.76
C ALA A 46 -1.88 6.67 11.24
N GLU A 47 -2.31 5.74 10.39
CA GLU A 47 -2.31 4.29 10.68
C GLU A 47 -0.89 3.76 10.98
N LEU A 48 0.11 4.21 10.22
CA LEU A 48 1.51 3.85 10.47
C LEU A 48 2.00 4.36 11.83
N LEU A 49 1.65 5.59 12.20
CA LEU A 49 1.99 6.13 13.53
C LEU A 49 1.28 5.36 14.66
N GLN A 50 0.02 4.95 14.48
CA GLN A 50 -0.70 4.10 15.45
C GLN A 50 -0.03 2.74 15.61
N ALA A 51 0.56 2.19 14.54
CA ALA A 51 1.37 0.97 14.58
C ALA A 51 2.82 1.20 15.09
N ASN A 52 3.13 2.38 15.62
CA ASN A 52 4.45 2.79 16.11
C ASN A 52 5.56 2.78 15.03
N GLU A 53 5.17 2.92 13.75
CA GLU A 53 6.09 3.01 12.62
C GLU A 53 6.48 4.47 12.36
N GLN A 54 7.76 4.80 12.53
CA GLN A 54 8.29 6.17 12.38
C GLN A 54 8.56 6.54 10.91
N ILE A 55 7.55 6.39 10.06
CA ILE A 55 7.65 6.69 8.62
C ILE A 55 7.07 8.09 8.38
N SER A 56 7.89 9.00 7.84
CA SER A 56 7.43 10.37 7.55
C SER A 56 6.33 10.41 6.48
N LEU A 57 5.44 11.41 6.57
CA LEU A 57 4.40 11.65 5.56
C LEU A 57 4.99 11.88 4.14
N LEU A 58 6.18 12.48 4.03
CA LEU A 58 6.87 12.65 2.75
C LEU A 58 7.21 11.28 2.13
N THR A 59 7.78 10.39 2.94
CA THR A 59 8.10 9.01 2.54
C THR A 59 6.83 8.27 2.12
N VAL A 60 5.74 8.39 2.88
CA VAL A 60 4.44 7.80 2.52
C VAL A 60 3.98 8.26 1.13
N ARG A 61 3.97 9.57 0.87
CA ARG A 61 3.59 10.11 -0.45
C ARG A 61 4.49 9.59 -1.57
N GLN A 62 5.81 9.61 -1.38
CA GLN A 62 6.76 9.12 -2.39
C GLN A 62 6.56 7.63 -2.70
N VAL A 63 6.30 6.82 -1.67
CA VAL A 63 6.04 5.39 -1.85
C VAL A 63 4.70 5.16 -2.54
N LEU A 64 3.62 5.85 -2.12
CA LEU A 64 2.32 5.75 -2.79
C LEU A 64 2.39 6.13 -4.28
N CYS A 65 3.10 7.22 -4.61
CA CYS A 65 3.33 7.60 -6.01
C CYS A 65 4.08 6.51 -6.79
N ARG A 66 5.14 5.93 -6.21
CA ARG A 66 5.90 4.84 -6.85
C ARG A 66 5.09 3.56 -7.00
N LEU A 67 4.31 3.18 -6.00
CA LEU A 67 3.42 2.02 -6.07
C LEU A 67 2.36 2.21 -7.16
N GLY A 68 1.83 3.43 -7.31
CA GLY A 68 0.91 3.75 -8.40
C GLY A 68 1.55 3.71 -9.78
N ALA A 69 2.79 4.21 -9.92
CA ALA A 69 3.55 4.10 -11.17
C ALA A 69 3.82 2.64 -11.58
N CYS A 70 3.89 1.72 -10.62
CA CYS A 70 4.05 0.28 -10.87
C CYS A 70 2.70 -0.47 -10.95
N GLY A 71 1.56 0.22 -10.89
CA GLY A 71 0.24 -0.39 -11.02
C GLY A 71 -0.21 -1.21 -9.80
N LEU A 72 0.39 -1.03 -8.62
CA LEU A 72 -0.04 -1.72 -7.39
C LEU A 72 -1.13 -0.97 -6.63
N VAL A 73 -1.23 0.34 -6.82
CA VAL A 73 -2.16 1.22 -6.09
C VAL A 73 -2.78 2.22 -7.07
N ALA A 74 -4.08 2.46 -6.96
CA ALA A 74 -4.77 3.50 -7.72
C ALA A 74 -5.08 4.67 -6.79
N ARG A 75 -4.93 5.89 -7.30
CA ARG A 75 -5.47 7.09 -6.64
C ARG A 75 -6.75 7.48 -7.35
N GLY A 76 -7.88 7.48 -6.63
CA GLY A 76 -9.16 7.94 -7.15
C GLY A 76 -9.26 9.46 -7.23
N GLU A 77 -10.32 9.97 -7.85
CA GLU A 77 -10.66 11.40 -7.90
C GLU A 77 -10.92 11.99 -6.50
N ASP A 78 -11.38 11.14 -5.58
CA ASP A 78 -11.54 11.41 -4.15
C ASP A 78 -10.21 11.58 -3.38
N ALA A 79 -9.07 11.53 -4.09
CA ALA A 79 -7.73 11.54 -3.53
C ALA A 79 -7.44 10.38 -2.55
N LEU A 80 -8.25 9.31 -2.60
CA LEU A 80 -8.03 8.10 -1.82
C LEU A 80 -7.23 7.07 -2.64
N TYR A 81 -6.31 6.41 -1.96
CA TYR A 81 -5.51 5.32 -2.49
C TYR A 81 -6.20 3.99 -2.18
N ARG A 82 -6.27 3.11 -3.18
CA ARG A 82 -6.83 1.76 -3.10
C ARG A 82 -5.86 0.77 -3.74
N LEU A 83 -5.87 -0.47 -3.27
CA LEU A 83 -5.04 -1.51 -3.90
C LEU A 83 -5.60 -1.85 -5.28
N ILE A 84 -4.73 -1.92 -6.28
CA ILE A 84 -5.07 -2.53 -7.57
C ILE A 84 -4.75 -4.01 -7.41
N VAL A 85 -5.54 -4.70 -6.60
CA VAL A 85 -5.43 -6.15 -6.46
C VAL A 85 -6.80 -6.74 -6.74
N ARG A 86 -7.12 -6.84 -8.03
CA ARG A 86 -7.72 -8.09 -8.49
C ARG A 86 -6.60 -9.11 -8.40
N ALA A 87 -6.59 -9.86 -7.30
CA ALA A 87 -5.66 -10.97 -7.16
C ALA A 87 -5.76 -11.83 -8.41
N VAL A 88 -4.61 -12.20 -8.96
CA VAL A 88 -4.43 -13.27 -9.92
C VAL A 88 -5.29 -14.46 -9.48
N ALA A 89 -6.48 -14.55 -10.07
CA ALA A 89 -7.30 -15.73 -10.12
C ALA A 89 -7.18 -16.22 -11.57
N ALA A 90 -6.09 -16.93 -11.82
CA ALA A 90 -5.92 -17.82 -12.96
C ALA A 90 -5.51 -19.17 -12.39
#